data_AF-A0A7C0XAL7-F1
#
_entry.id   AF-A0A7C0XAL7-F1
#
_cell.length_a   1.000
_cell.length_b   1.000
_cell.length_c   1.000
_cell.angle_alpha   90.00
_cell.angle_beta   90.00
_cell.angle_gamma   90.00
#
_symmetry.space_group_name_H-M   'P 1'
#
loop_
_entity.id
_entity.type
_entity.pdbx_description
1 polymer ?
#
loop_
_entity_poly.entity_id
_entity_poly.type
_entity_poly.pdbx_seq_one_letter_code
_entity_poly.pdbx_strand_id
1 'polypeptide(L)'
;NYRVMEEIHIELAKELIANDILVLVTGCAATGMGRAGLLSPEALNLSGDGLKEVLETVGCPPVLHMGSCVDNSRILIAATEMVKTGGLGNDISDLPAVGCAPQWMSEKAVSIGQYFVSSGVYVVFGPGFPTTGSKVVTDYCFREMEKLYGGMWDKAETSNDFANKMIDKINRKRLNLGLDKKKERVLFDMAMRRELEAASLLDVGCQGPGG
;
A
#
# COMPACT_ATOMS: atom_id res chain seq x y z
N ASN A 1 -3.56 -7.84 18.98
CA ASN A 1 -2.95 -7.39 20.25
C ASN A 1 -4.08 -7.24 21.26
N TYR A 2 -4.10 -8.02 22.34
CA TYR A 2 -5.22 -7.98 23.30
C TYR A 2 -5.33 -6.66 24.09
N ARG A 3 -4.30 -5.80 24.02
CA ARG A 3 -4.32 -4.46 24.62
C ARG A 3 -5.11 -3.45 23.78
N VAL A 4 -5.44 -3.81 22.54
CA VAL A 4 -6.26 -3.00 21.63
C VAL A 4 -7.62 -3.68 21.52
N MET A 5 -8.63 -3.07 22.13
CA MET A 5 -9.99 -3.64 22.21
C MET A 5 -10.87 -3.30 21.00
N GLU A 6 -10.55 -2.21 20.29
CA GLU A 6 -11.25 -1.78 19.08
C GLU A 6 -10.88 -2.68 17.89
N GLU A 7 -11.86 -3.03 17.04
CA GLU A 7 -11.64 -3.75 15.78
C GLU A 7 -11.05 -2.85 14.68
N ILE A 8 -9.89 -2.24 14.96
CA ILE A 8 -9.27 -1.22 14.11
C ILE A 8 -9.11 -1.69 12.67
N HIS A 9 -8.77 -2.97 12.45
CA HIS A 9 -8.58 -3.53 11.12
C HIS A 9 -9.81 -3.29 10.23
N ILE A 10 -11.01 -3.69 10.66
CA ILE A 10 -12.22 -3.68 9.82
C ILE A 10 -12.66 -2.25 9.52
N GLU A 11 -12.74 -1.41 10.55
CA GLU A 11 -13.18 -0.01 10.39
C GLU A 11 -12.19 0.79 9.55
N LEU A 12 -10.89 0.58 9.73
CA LEU A 12 -9.87 1.19 8.88
C LEU A 12 -10.02 0.78 7.41
N ALA A 13 -10.25 -0.50 7.11
CA ALA A 13 -10.41 -0.91 5.71
C ALA A 13 -11.67 -0.31 5.08
N LYS A 14 -12.79 -0.24 5.80
CA LYS A 14 -14.01 0.43 5.31
C LYS A 14 -13.75 1.89 4.98
N GLU A 15 -13.06 2.60 5.86
CA GLU A 15 -12.72 4.02 5.64
C GLU A 15 -11.80 4.19 4.42
N LEU A 16 -10.78 3.33 4.26
CA LEU A 16 -9.87 3.40 3.12
C LEU A 16 -10.57 3.11 1.80
N ILE A 17 -11.38 2.04 1.70
CA ILE A 17 -12.07 1.70 0.45
C ILE A 17 -13.12 2.75 0.08
N ALA A 18 -13.79 3.35 1.07
CA ALA A 18 -14.72 4.47 0.86
C ALA A 18 -14.03 5.72 0.30
N ASN A 19 -12.72 5.88 0.57
CA ASN A 19 -11.88 6.97 0.07
C ASN A 19 -11.06 6.59 -1.18
N ASP A 20 -11.54 5.64 -1.99
CA ASP A 20 -10.90 5.19 -3.23
C ASP A 20 -9.45 4.68 -3.04
N ILE A 21 -9.22 3.95 -1.95
CA ILE A 21 -7.93 3.31 -1.67
C ILE A 21 -8.10 1.80 -1.67
N LEU A 22 -7.42 1.14 -2.60
CA LEU A 22 -7.31 -0.32 -2.64
C LEU A 22 -6.60 -0.84 -1.39
N VAL A 23 -7.19 -1.83 -0.72
CA VAL A 23 -6.60 -2.42 0.49
C VAL A 23 -6.02 -3.80 0.17
N LEU A 24 -4.73 -3.98 0.44
CA LEU A 24 -4.05 -5.27 0.38
C LEU A 24 -3.86 -5.80 1.80
N VAL A 25 -4.16 -7.08 2.04
CA VAL A 25 -4.15 -7.63 3.40
C VAL A 25 -3.53 -9.02 3.47
N THR A 26 -2.79 -9.30 4.56
CA THR A 26 -2.18 -10.61 4.84
C THR A 26 -2.43 -11.04 6.28
N GLY A 27 -2.14 -12.32 6.57
CA GLY A 27 -2.09 -12.87 7.92
C GLY A 27 -3.41 -12.72 8.68
N CYS A 28 -3.32 -12.47 10.00
CA CYS A 28 -4.50 -12.39 10.86
C CYS A 28 -5.49 -11.29 10.45
N ALA A 29 -4.99 -10.18 9.90
CA ALA A 29 -5.85 -9.11 9.39
C ALA A 29 -6.73 -9.63 8.25
N ALA A 30 -6.17 -10.44 7.35
CA ALA A 30 -6.92 -11.00 6.23
C ALA A 30 -8.04 -11.95 6.70
N THR A 31 -7.78 -12.75 7.74
CA THR A 31 -8.81 -13.59 8.37
C THR A 31 -9.93 -12.75 8.98
N GLY A 32 -9.60 -11.64 9.65
CA GLY A 32 -10.59 -10.70 10.20
C GLY A 32 -11.47 -10.08 9.10
N MET A 33 -10.84 -9.59 8.02
CA MET A 33 -11.55 -9.04 6.85
C MET A 33 -12.48 -10.05 6.19
N GLY A 34 -12.03 -11.30 6.04
CA GLY A 34 -12.83 -12.37 5.45
C GLY A 34 -14.09 -12.66 6.27
N ARG A 35 -13.96 -12.72 7.60
CA ARG A 35 -15.10 -12.91 8.50
C ARG A 35 -16.07 -11.72 8.48
N ALA A 36 -15.57 -10.52 8.24
CA ALA A 36 -16.38 -9.31 8.09
C ALA A 36 -17.02 -9.14 6.70
N GLY A 37 -16.75 -10.07 5.76
CA GLY A 37 -17.28 -10.01 4.40
C GLY A 37 -16.55 -9.03 3.47
N LEU A 38 -15.46 -8.40 3.91
CA LEU A 38 -14.77 -7.37 3.11
C LEU A 38 -13.95 -7.94 1.94
N LEU A 39 -13.73 -9.26 1.92
CA LEU A 39 -13.08 -9.97 0.82
C LEU A 39 -14.07 -10.47 -0.25
N SER A 40 -15.36 -10.15 -0.13
CA SER A 40 -16.38 -10.57 -1.09
C SER A 40 -16.68 -9.48 -2.14
N PRO A 41 -17.19 -9.84 -3.32
CA PRO A 41 -17.58 -8.86 -4.34
C PRO A 41 -18.62 -7.85 -3.85
N GLU A 42 -19.51 -8.24 -2.95
CA GLU A 42 -20.56 -7.38 -2.39
C GLU A 42 -19.97 -6.19 -1.60
N ALA A 43 -18.76 -6.33 -1.07
CA ALA A 43 -18.06 -5.25 -0.39
C ALA A 43 -17.70 -4.07 -1.31
N LEU A 44 -17.74 -4.24 -2.64
CA LEU A 44 -17.59 -3.13 -3.59
C LEU A 44 -18.62 -2.01 -3.37
N ASN A 45 -19.79 -2.32 -2.80
CA ASN A 45 -20.79 -1.31 -2.47
C ASN A 45 -20.38 -0.36 -1.34
N LEU A 46 -19.32 -0.70 -0.59
CA LEU A 46 -18.74 0.14 0.45
C LEU A 46 -17.60 1.03 -0.10
N SER A 47 -17.19 0.82 -1.35
CA SER A 47 -16.07 1.55 -1.96
C SER A 47 -16.54 2.87 -2.56
N GLY A 48 -15.61 3.83 -2.64
CA GLY A 48 -15.81 5.03 -3.44
C GLY A 48 -15.98 4.69 -4.93
N ASP A 49 -16.59 5.62 -5.67
CA ASP A 49 -16.97 5.40 -7.08
C ASP A 49 -15.76 5.08 -7.98
N GLY A 50 -14.59 5.69 -7.72
CA GLY A 50 -13.40 5.51 -8.54
C GLY A 50 -12.80 4.11 -8.40
N LEU A 51 -12.68 3.63 -7.16
CA LEU A 51 -12.21 2.29 -6.87
C LEU A 51 -13.24 1.26 -7.35
N LYS A 52 -14.53 1.50 -7.12
CA LYS A 52 -15.61 0.62 -7.56
C LYS A 52 -15.61 0.40 -9.07
N GLU A 53 -15.52 1.48 -9.87
CA GLU A 53 -15.48 1.41 -11.35
C GLU A 53 -14.36 0.48 -11.84
N VAL A 54 -13.16 0.62 -11.27
CA VAL A 54 -11.99 -0.18 -11.66
C VAL A 54 -12.17 -1.65 -11.25
N LEU A 55 -12.58 -1.92 -10.02
CA LEU A 55 -12.62 -3.27 -9.49
C LEU A 55 -13.81 -4.09 -10.00
N GLU A 56 -14.95 -3.44 -10.33
CA GLU A 56 -16.04 -4.10 -11.06
C GLU A 56 -15.58 -4.57 -12.43
N THR A 57 -14.78 -3.75 -13.13
CA THR A 57 -14.22 -4.09 -14.44
C THR A 57 -13.23 -5.24 -14.36
N VAL A 58 -12.37 -5.24 -13.33
CA VAL A 58 -11.37 -6.29 -13.11
C VAL A 58 -12.00 -7.58 -12.55
N GLY A 59 -13.14 -7.48 -11.86
CA GLY A 59 -13.83 -8.59 -11.24
C GLY A 59 -13.21 -9.02 -9.90
N CYS A 60 -12.77 -8.07 -9.07
CA CYS A 60 -12.14 -8.35 -7.78
C CYS A 60 -12.73 -7.54 -6.61
N PRO A 61 -12.64 -8.01 -5.36
CA PRO A 61 -13.13 -7.28 -4.19
C PRO A 61 -12.22 -6.09 -3.82
N PRO A 62 -12.71 -5.12 -3.03
CA PRO A 62 -11.94 -3.91 -2.67
C PRO A 62 -10.86 -4.16 -1.61
N VAL A 63 -10.93 -5.30 -0.92
CA VAL A 63 -9.87 -5.79 -0.04
C VAL A 63 -9.32 -7.09 -0.62
N LEU A 64 -8.02 -7.11 -0.94
CA LEU A 64 -7.36 -8.24 -1.59
C LEU A 64 -6.51 -9.02 -0.60
N HIS A 65 -6.87 -10.28 -0.36
CA HIS A 65 -6.09 -11.19 0.47
C HIS A 65 -4.85 -11.67 -0.29
N MET A 66 -3.66 -11.27 0.17
CA MET A 66 -2.38 -11.61 -0.47
C MET A 66 -1.63 -12.79 0.15
N GLY A 67 -2.08 -13.29 1.29
CA GLY A 67 -1.62 -14.58 1.84
C GLY A 67 -1.30 -14.51 3.33
N SER A 68 -0.39 -15.37 3.76
CA SER A 68 0.13 -15.43 5.12
C SER A 68 1.09 -14.27 5.44
N CYS A 69 1.60 -14.19 6.68
CA CYS A 69 2.54 -13.12 7.05
C CYS A 69 3.83 -13.09 6.22
N VAL A 70 4.28 -14.24 5.68
CA VAL A 70 5.46 -14.28 4.79
C VAL A 70 5.15 -13.81 3.37
N ASP A 71 3.87 -13.85 2.98
CA ASP A 71 3.39 -13.35 1.69
C ASP A 71 3.30 -11.83 1.63
N ASN A 72 3.64 -11.11 2.71
CA ASN A 72 3.93 -9.67 2.63
C ASN A 72 5.07 -9.36 1.64
N SER A 73 5.94 -10.35 1.36
CA SER A 73 6.89 -10.29 0.24
C SER A 73 6.22 -10.06 -1.12
N ARG A 74 5.01 -10.58 -1.35
CA ARG A 74 4.24 -10.37 -2.58
C ARG A 74 3.81 -8.91 -2.76
N ILE A 75 3.52 -8.21 -1.66
CA ILE A 75 3.22 -6.78 -1.69
C ILE A 75 4.44 -6.00 -2.18
N LEU A 76 5.64 -6.35 -1.71
CA LEU A 76 6.87 -5.72 -2.20
C LEU A 76 7.18 -6.09 -3.66
N ILE A 77 6.92 -7.33 -4.08
CA ILE A 77 7.04 -7.72 -5.50
C ILE A 77 6.09 -6.86 -6.36
N ALA A 78 4.83 -6.71 -5.94
CA ALA A 78 3.85 -5.88 -6.64
C ALA A 78 4.29 -4.41 -6.69
N ALA A 79 4.75 -3.84 -5.57
CA ALA A 79 5.27 -2.47 -5.54
C ALA A 79 6.49 -2.28 -6.44
N THR A 80 7.40 -3.26 -6.46
CA THR A 80 8.58 -3.25 -7.34
C THR A 80 8.16 -3.30 -8.81
N GLU A 81 7.17 -4.12 -9.15
CA GLU A 81 6.67 -4.20 -10.53
C GLU A 81 5.96 -2.91 -10.96
N MET A 82 5.24 -2.23 -10.05
CA MET A 82 4.65 -0.91 -10.31
C MET A 82 5.72 0.14 -10.63
N VAL A 83 6.84 0.15 -9.90
CA VAL A 83 7.98 1.05 -10.19
C VAL A 83 8.62 0.68 -11.52
N LYS A 84 8.87 -0.62 -11.75
CA LYS A 84 9.53 -1.12 -12.96
C LYS A 84 8.74 -0.87 -14.24
N THR A 85 7.41 -1.04 -14.18
CA THR A 85 6.50 -0.72 -15.29
C THR A 85 6.55 0.78 -15.61
N GLY A 86 6.85 1.62 -14.62
CA GLY A 86 6.97 3.05 -14.75
C GLY A 86 5.62 3.78 -14.80
N GLY A 87 5.66 5.09 -15.04
CA GLY A 87 4.47 5.94 -15.19
C GLY A 87 3.91 6.54 -13.91
N LEU A 88 4.39 6.12 -12.73
CA LEU A 88 3.97 6.68 -11.45
C LEU A 88 5.12 7.31 -10.65
N GLY A 89 6.24 6.63 -10.52
CA GLY A 89 7.43 7.09 -9.79
C GLY A 89 8.65 6.26 -10.15
N ASN A 90 9.83 6.60 -9.61
CA ASN A 90 11.08 5.91 -9.91
C ASN A 90 11.57 5.01 -8.76
N ASP A 91 10.95 5.14 -7.59
CA ASP A 91 11.22 4.32 -6.41
C ASP A 91 9.93 3.95 -5.66
N ILE A 92 9.97 2.91 -4.83
CA ILE A 92 8.81 2.52 -3.99
C ILE A 92 8.39 3.66 -3.07
N SER A 93 9.35 4.47 -2.61
CA SER A 93 9.10 5.66 -1.80
C SER A 93 8.35 6.77 -2.55
N ASP A 94 8.24 6.74 -3.87
CA ASP A 94 7.40 7.69 -4.62
C ASP A 94 5.93 7.26 -4.66
N LEU A 95 5.68 5.94 -4.63
CA LEU A 95 4.34 5.38 -4.84
C LEU A 95 3.36 5.86 -3.75
N PRO A 96 2.12 6.23 -4.12
CA PRO A 96 1.07 6.63 -3.17
C PRO A 96 0.50 5.42 -2.41
N ALA A 97 1.37 4.73 -1.67
CA ALA A 97 1.12 3.53 -0.90
C ALA A 97 1.72 3.65 0.50
N VAL A 98 1.09 2.99 1.46
CA VAL A 98 1.48 2.98 2.87
C VAL A 98 1.23 1.59 3.46
N GLY A 99 1.98 1.23 4.49
CA GLY A 99 1.77 0.01 5.26
C GLY A 99 1.13 0.32 6.62
N CYS A 100 0.44 -0.65 7.20
CA CYS A 100 0.04 -0.55 8.60
C CYS A 100 0.04 -1.90 9.33
N ALA A 101 0.25 -1.85 10.64
CA ALA A 101 0.05 -2.98 11.55
C ALA A 101 -0.72 -2.53 12.81
N PRO A 102 -2.05 -2.30 12.71
CA PRO A 102 -2.85 -1.71 13.78
C PRO A 102 -2.84 -2.46 15.10
N GLN A 103 -2.85 -3.80 15.05
CA GLN A 103 -2.89 -4.64 16.24
C GLN A 103 -1.68 -5.57 16.35
N TRP A 104 -0.50 -5.08 15.92
CA TRP A 104 0.75 -5.81 15.99
C TRP A 104 1.06 -6.30 17.42
N MET A 105 1.69 -7.46 17.52
CA MET A 105 2.02 -8.07 18.82
C MET A 105 3.31 -8.88 18.84
N SER A 106 3.77 -9.36 17.68
CA SER A 106 4.94 -10.24 17.58
C SER A 106 6.14 -9.50 17.02
N GLU A 107 7.33 -9.97 17.34
CA GLU A 107 8.60 -9.47 16.79
C GLU A 107 8.63 -9.59 15.26
N LYS A 108 7.96 -10.60 14.69
CA LYS A 108 7.76 -10.72 13.25
C LYS A 108 7.08 -9.50 12.65
N ALA A 109 6.08 -8.91 13.33
CA ALA A 109 5.40 -7.72 12.83
C ALA A 109 6.31 -6.48 12.84
N VAL A 110 7.20 -6.37 13.84
CA VAL A 110 8.22 -5.31 13.89
C VAL A 110 9.22 -5.47 12.74
N SER A 111 9.72 -6.69 12.53
CA SER A 111 10.60 -7.02 11.40
C SER A 111 9.94 -6.71 10.06
N ILE A 112 8.65 -7.06 9.90
CA ILE A 112 7.87 -6.74 8.70
C ILE A 112 7.79 -5.25 8.45
N GLY A 113 7.33 -4.46 9.43
CA GLY A 113 7.26 -3.02 9.24
C GLY A 113 8.63 -2.38 9.05
N GLN A 114 9.70 -2.94 9.64
CA GLN A 114 11.06 -2.46 9.40
C GLN A 114 11.49 -2.69 7.96
N TYR A 115 11.32 -3.88 7.39
CA TYR A 115 11.75 -4.11 6.01
C TYR A 115 10.86 -3.35 5.01
N PHE A 116 9.58 -3.09 5.32
CA PHE A 116 8.74 -2.17 4.54
C PHE A 116 9.30 -0.75 4.57
N VAL A 117 9.68 -0.24 5.75
CA VAL A 117 10.34 1.08 5.87
C VAL A 117 11.64 1.15 5.10
N SER A 118 12.51 0.15 5.25
CA SER A 118 13.76 0.08 4.51
C SER A 118 13.56 -0.05 2.99
N SER A 119 12.36 -0.46 2.56
CA SER A 119 11.94 -0.48 1.15
C SER A 119 11.22 0.81 0.71
N GLY A 120 11.22 1.88 1.52
CA GLY A 120 10.63 3.17 1.18
C GLY A 120 9.17 3.37 1.55
N VAL A 121 8.55 2.41 2.26
CA VAL A 121 7.14 2.50 2.64
C VAL A 121 6.98 3.19 3.99
N TYR A 122 6.05 4.13 4.07
CA TYR A 122 5.61 4.69 5.35
C TYR A 122 4.72 3.67 6.09
N VAL A 123 5.05 3.32 7.33
CA VAL A 123 4.37 2.25 8.08
C VAL A 123 3.80 2.76 9.39
N VAL A 124 2.48 2.71 9.53
CA VAL A 124 1.79 3.09 10.77
C VAL A 124 1.54 1.86 11.64
N PHE A 125 1.91 1.92 12.91
CA PHE A 125 1.68 0.84 13.85
C PHE A 125 0.73 1.23 14.97
N GLY A 126 0.10 0.22 15.58
CA GLY A 126 -0.64 0.40 16.82
C GLY A 126 0.25 0.83 17.99
N PRO A 127 -0.34 1.25 19.11
CA PRO A 127 0.41 1.75 20.27
C PRO A 127 1.31 0.68 20.91
N GLY A 128 2.22 1.12 21.79
CA GLY A 128 3.02 0.23 22.64
C GLY A 128 4.41 -0.15 22.13
N PHE A 129 5.19 0.82 21.65
CA PHE A 129 6.56 0.58 21.19
C PHE A 129 7.59 0.56 22.32
N PRO A 130 8.51 -0.44 22.35
CA PRO A 130 9.53 -0.55 23.39
C PRO A 130 10.70 0.44 23.20
N THR A 131 10.61 1.38 22.26
CA THR A 131 11.64 2.40 22.01
C THR A 131 11.42 3.69 22.79
N THR A 132 10.24 3.90 23.37
CA THR A 132 9.84 5.17 24.00
C THR A 132 10.69 5.58 25.20
N GLY A 133 11.43 4.64 25.81
CA GLY A 133 12.40 4.93 26.87
C GLY A 133 13.69 5.61 26.37
N SER A 134 13.95 5.65 25.06
CA SER A 134 15.11 6.31 24.46
C SER A 134 14.67 7.30 23.39
N LYS A 135 14.93 8.59 23.63
CA LYS A 135 14.67 9.66 22.65
C LYS A 135 15.43 9.42 21.35
N VAL A 136 16.69 9.00 21.44
CA VAL A 136 17.55 8.77 20.26
C VAL A 136 16.96 7.67 19.37
N VAL A 137 16.62 6.52 19.95
CA VAL A 137 16.06 5.40 19.16
C VAL A 137 14.66 5.76 18.63
N THR A 138 13.85 6.44 19.44
CA THR A 138 12.52 6.87 19.00
C THR A 138 12.61 7.86 17.84
N ASP A 139 13.44 8.90 17.93
CA ASP A 139 13.58 9.89 16.86
C ASP A 139 14.16 9.25 15.59
N TYR A 140 15.14 8.37 15.74
CA TYR A 140 15.68 7.62 14.61
C TYR A 140 14.57 6.87 13.86
N CYS A 141 13.79 6.04 14.58
CA CYS A 141 12.75 5.21 13.97
C CYS A 141 11.56 6.01 13.41
N PHE A 142 11.12 7.05 14.10
CA PHE A 142 9.88 7.76 13.79
C PHE A 142 10.08 9.05 12.99
N ARG A 143 11.33 9.44 12.69
CA ARG A 143 11.64 10.69 11.97
C ARG A 143 12.81 10.55 11.01
N GLU A 144 13.95 10.04 11.48
CA GLU A 144 15.19 10.08 10.70
C GLU A 144 15.22 9.04 9.56
N MET A 145 14.57 7.88 9.75
CA MET A 145 14.47 6.85 8.71
C MET A 145 13.88 7.36 7.39
N GLU A 146 12.98 8.35 7.43
CA GLU A 146 12.38 8.92 6.21
C GLU A 146 13.44 9.54 5.28
N LYS A 147 14.48 10.15 5.86
CA LYS A 147 15.57 10.75 5.08
C LYS A 147 16.50 9.71 4.46
N LEU A 148 16.60 8.53 5.09
CA LEU A 148 17.49 7.46 4.68
C LEU A 148 16.84 6.54 3.64
N TYR A 149 15.57 6.22 3.84
CA TYR A 149 14.88 5.20 3.05
C TYR A 149 13.67 5.75 2.27
N GLY A 150 13.16 6.95 2.59
CA GLY A 150 11.88 7.46 2.08
C GLY A 150 10.65 6.92 2.84
N GLY A 151 10.85 5.90 3.68
CA GLY A 151 9.87 5.34 4.61
C GLY A 151 10.24 5.63 6.07
N MET A 152 9.26 5.59 6.97
CA MET A 152 9.47 5.69 8.42
C MET A 152 8.35 4.99 9.18
N TRP A 153 8.56 4.76 10.48
CA TRP A 153 7.48 4.36 11.36
C TRP A 153 6.61 5.56 11.75
N ASP A 154 5.33 5.31 11.95
CA ASP A 154 4.43 6.18 12.70
C ASP A 154 3.56 5.34 13.65
N LYS A 155 2.84 6.00 14.55
CA LYS A 155 1.91 5.41 15.49
C LYS A 155 0.53 6.03 15.34
N ALA A 156 -0.48 5.19 15.50
CA ALA A 156 -1.86 5.61 15.63
C ALA A 156 -2.59 4.75 16.66
N GLU A 157 -3.62 5.31 17.29
CA GLU A 157 -4.34 4.65 18.39
C GLU A 157 -5.73 4.16 18.00
N THR A 158 -6.41 4.87 17.11
CA THR A 158 -7.79 4.58 16.69
C THR A 158 -7.88 4.40 15.18
N SER A 159 -8.92 3.72 14.70
CA SER A 159 -9.21 3.57 13.26
C SER A 159 -9.18 4.90 12.50
N ASN A 160 -9.81 5.93 13.06
CA ASN A 160 -9.82 7.28 12.48
C ASN A 160 -8.42 7.91 12.40
N ASP A 161 -7.59 7.74 13.43
CA ASP A 161 -6.23 8.27 13.42
C ASP A 161 -5.36 7.57 12.36
N PHE A 162 -5.48 6.25 12.23
CA PHE A 162 -4.88 5.49 11.13
C PHE A 162 -5.32 6.03 9.77
N ALA A 163 -6.63 6.14 9.55
CA ALA A 163 -7.19 6.58 8.28
C ALA A 163 -6.69 7.98 7.92
N ASN A 164 -6.78 8.93 8.86
CA ASN A 164 -6.30 10.31 8.65
C ASN A 164 -4.83 10.35 8.23
N LYS A 165 -3.94 9.67 8.97
CA LYS A 165 -2.51 9.63 8.67
C LYS A 165 -2.21 8.96 7.33
N MET A 166 -2.86 7.83 7.05
CA MET A 166 -2.63 7.05 5.84
C MET A 166 -3.13 7.80 4.59
N ILE A 167 -4.36 8.32 4.64
CA ILE A 167 -4.97 9.08 3.54
C ILE A 167 -4.17 10.36 3.28
N ASP A 168 -3.80 11.12 4.32
CA ASP A 168 -2.96 12.31 4.16
C ASP A 168 -1.60 11.98 3.51
N LYS A 169 -0.92 10.91 3.95
CA LYS A 169 0.35 10.49 3.35
C LYS A 169 0.18 10.08 1.88
N ILE A 170 -0.85 9.30 1.56
CA ILE A 170 -1.19 8.92 0.18
C ILE A 170 -1.44 10.16 -0.68
N ASN A 171 -2.25 11.10 -0.21
CA ASN A 171 -2.59 12.32 -0.93
C ASN A 171 -1.39 13.23 -1.15
N ARG A 172 -0.48 13.35 -0.17
CA ARG A 172 0.80 14.08 -0.35
C ARG A 172 1.67 13.43 -1.42
N LYS A 173 1.75 12.10 -1.45
CA LYS A 173 2.48 11.39 -2.51
C LYS A 173 1.81 11.59 -3.88
N ARG A 174 0.48 11.50 -3.97
CA ARG A 174 -0.28 11.83 -5.19
C ARG A 174 0.01 13.26 -5.68
N LEU A 175 0.04 14.24 -4.77
CA LEU A 175 0.37 15.63 -5.09
C LEU A 175 1.80 15.77 -5.62
N ASN A 176 2.79 15.12 -5.00
CA ASN A 176 4.18 15.15 -5.46
C ASN A 176 4.36 14.54 -6.85
N LEU A 177 3.47 13.61 -7.23
CA LEU A 177 3.41 13.00 -8.55
C LEU A 177 2.53 13.76 -9.56
N GLY A 178 1.91 14.87 -9.14
CA GLY A 178 0.99 15.66 -9.98
C GLY A 178 -0.34 14.96 -10.31
N LEU A 179 -0.79 14.08 -9.43
CA LEU A 179 -2.04 13.29 -9.55
C LEU A 179 -3.19 13.89 -8.72
N ASP A 180 -3.00 15.05 -8.12
CA ASP A 180 -4.01 15.82 -7.39
C ASP A 180 -5.09 16.42 -8.31
N LYS A 181 -4.81 16.48 -9.62
CA LYS A 181 -5.72 17.01 -10.63
C LYS A 181 -6.42 15.88 -11.36
N LYS A 182 -7.74 15.97 -11.49
CA LYS A 182 -8.51 15.16 -12.45
C LYS A 182 -7.99 15.47 -13.86
N LYS A 183 -7.05 14.66 -14.37
CA LYS A 183 -6.73 14.68 -15.81
C LYS A 183 -7.99 14.26 -16.56
N GLU A 184 -8.27 14.94 -17.68
CA GLU A 184 -9.29 14.48 -18.61
C GLU A 184 -8.99 13.02 -18.98
N ARG A 185 -10.00 12.15 -18.86
CA ARG A 185 -9.86 10.73 -19.20
C ARG A 185 -9.61 10.63 -20.70
N VAL A 186 -8.36 10.48 -21.11
CA VAL A 186 -8.02 10.06 -22.48
C VAL A 186 -8.27 8.56 -22.55
N LEU A 187 -9.37 8.17 -23.18
CA LEU A 187 -9.68 6.76 -23.42
C LEU A 187 -8.68 6.22 -24.45
N PHE A 188 -7.67 5.47 -24.01
CA PHE A 188 -6.71 4.84 -24.92
C PHE A 188 -7.42 3.72 -25.70
N ASP A 189 -7.57 3.94 -27.00
CA ASP A 189 -8.09 2.92 -27.90
C ASP A 189 -7.06 1.80 -28.15
N MET A 190 -7.50 0.73 -28.82
CA MET A 190 -6.64 -0.42 -29.12
C MET A 190 -5.50 -0.10 -30.08
N ALA A 191 -5.58 0.99 -30.85
CA ALA A 191 -4.50 1.44 -31.73
C ALA A 191 -3.39 2.13 -30.91
N MET A 192 -3.77 3.02 -29.99
CA MET A 192 -2.84 3.69 -29.08
C MET A 192 -2.09 2.72 -28.17
N ARG A 193 -2.74 1.62 -27.74
CA ARG A 193 -2.08 0.54 -26.96
C ARG A 193 -1.02 -0.20 -27.78
N ARG A 194 -1.29 -0.48 -29.06
CA ARG A 194 -0.35 -1.14 -29.97
C ARG A 194 0.87 -0.29 -30.30
N GLU A 195 0.69 1.03 -30.39
CA GLU A 195 1.81 1.96 -30.61
C GLU A 195 2.76 2.02 -29.40
N LEU A 196 2.21 1.94 -28.18
CA LEU A 196 3.01 1.87 -26.94
C LEU A 196 3.81 0.56 -26.83
N GLU A 197 3.20 -0.57 -27.21
CA GLU A 197 3.88 -1.88 -27.29
C GLU A 197 4.96 -1.92 -28.39
N ALA A 198 4.72 -1.27 -29.52
CA ALA A 198 5.71 -1.16 -30.59
C ALA A 198 6.91 -0.26 -30.19
N ALA A 199 6.66 0.78 -29.40
CA ALA A 199 7.70 1.67 -28.88
C ALA A 199 8.58 1.01 -27.80
N SER A 200 8.06 0.03 -27.05
CA SER A 200 8.81 -0.66 -25.98
C SER A 200 9.73 -1.79 -26.48
N LEU A 201 9.64 -2.18 -27.76
CA LEU A 201 10.39 -3.30 -28.35
C LEU A 201 11.73 -2.91 -29.01
N LEU A 202 12.19 -1.67 -28.87
CA LEU A 202 13.40 -1.20 -29.57
C LEU A 202 14.75 -1.60 -28.96
N ASP A 203 14.82 -2.38 -27.87
CA ASP A 203 16.12 -2.85 -27.33
C ASP A 203 16.12 -4.18 -26.55
N VAL A 204 15.27 -5.14 -26.93
CA VAL A 204 15.36 -6.52 -26.39
C VAL A 204 15.49 -7.54 -27.52
N GLY A 205 16.49 -7.32 -28.36
CA GLY A 205 16.93 -8.31 -29.33
C GLY A 205 17.72 -9.41 -28.63
N CYS A 206 17.14 -10.59 -28.48
CA CYS A 206 17.87 -11.85 -28.25
C CYS A 206 18.71 -12.19 -29.50
N GLN A 207 19.82 -11.49 -29.72
CA GLN A 207 20.90 -12.01 -30.57
C GLN A 207 21.94 -12.67 -29.64
N GLY A 208 21.87 -14.00 -29.54
CA GLY A 208 22.96 -14.78 -28.97
C GLY A 208 24.23 -14.62 -29.82
N PRO A 209 25.43 -14.73 -29.23
CA PRO A 209 26.67 -14.61 -29.99
C PRO A 209 26.80 -15.80 -30.95
N GLY A 210 26.73 -15.54 -32.25
CA GLY A 210 27.21 -16.44 -33.28
C GLY A 210 28.72 -16.29 -33.42
N GLY A 211 29.45 -17.38 -33.14
CA GLY A 211 30.90 -17.50 -33.24
C GLY A 211 31.37 -18.77 -32.56
#